data_AF-A0A838Q804-F1
#
_entry.id   AF-A0A838Q804-F1
#
_cell.length_a   1.000
_cell.length_b   1.000
_cell.length_c   1.000
_cell.angle_alpha   90.00
_cell.angle_beta   90.00
_cell.angle_gamma   90.00
#
_symmetry.space_group_name_H-M   'P 1'
#
loop_
_entity.id
_entity.type
_entity.pdbx_description
1 polymer ?
#
loop_
_entity_poly.entity_id
_entity_poly.type
_entity_poly.pdbx_seq_one_letter_code
_entity_poly.pdbx_strand_id
1 'polypeptide(L)'
;VSAREAIAAGRIALRPETLKLISENKIAKGNVFATARIAAVQAAKQTSKLIPLCHGLNLSHVDVDLSLGETAIEVKCTARTAAQTGVEMEALTGVSVALLTIYDMCKAVDKEMEITGIRLLKKTKRDL
;
A
#
# COMPACT_ATOMS: atom_id res chain seq x y z
N VAL A 1 21.37 -2.69 -16.91
CA VAL A 1 20.42 -2.99 -15.80
C VAL A 1 20.91 -2.21 -14.58
N SER A 2 20.01 -1.67 -13.75
CA SER A 2 20.40 -0.89 -12.56
C SER A 2 19.50 -1.25 -11.37
N ALA A 3 19.97 -1.07 -10.14
CA ALA A 3 19.16 -1.21 -8.95
C ALA A 3 18.16 -0.04 -8.85
N ARG A 4 16.88 -0.38 -8.64
CA ARG A 4 15.76 0.54 -8.58
C ARG A 4 15.07 0.40 -7.23
N GLU A 5 14.73 1.53 -6.62
CA GLU A 5 13.92 1.60 -5.42
C GLU A 5 12.89 2.72 -5.57
N ALA A 6 11.67 2.46 -5.10
CA ALA A 6 10.64 3.48 -4.94
C ALA A 6 9.95 3.31 -3.59
N ILE A 7 9.59 4.44 -2.98
CA ILE A 7 8.80 4.50 -1.76
C ILE A 7 7.59 5.37 -2.05
N ALA A 8 6.39 4.81 -1.89
CA ALA A 8 5.13 5.54 -1.98
C ALA A 8 4.42 5.54 -0.63
N ALA A 9 3.56 6.52 -0.40
CA ALA A 9 2.70 6.56 0.77
C ALA A 9 1.32 7.09 0.44
N GLY A 10 0.36 6.80 1.31
CA GLY A 10 -1.00 7.32 1.30
C GLY A 10 -1.66 7.09 2.64
N ARG A 11 -2.87 7.60 2.83
CA ARG A 11 -3.61 7.41 4.07
C ARG A 11 -5.09 7.22 3.82
N ILE A 12 -5.76 6.64 4.80
CA ILE A 12 -7.21 6.55 4.84
C ILE A 12 -7.69 7.12 6.17
N ALA A 13 -8.55 8.14 6.10
CA ALA A 13 -9.20 8.71 7.28
C ALA A 13 -10.31 7.77 7.75
N LEU A 14 -10.39 7.54 9.06
CA LEU A 14 -11.45 6.74 9.68
C LEU A 14 -11.91 7.43 10.95
N ARG A 15 -13.13 7.10 11.39
CA ARG A 15 -13.64 7.59 12.68
C ARG A 15 -12.83 7.00 13.85
N PRO A 16 -12.68 7.73 14.97
CA PRO A 16 -11.95 7.25 16.15
C PRO A 16 -12.45 5.90 16.66
N GLU A 17 -13.76 5.63 16.59
CA GLU A 17 -14.35 4.37 17.00
C GLU A 17 -13.88 3.21 16.11
N THR A 18 -13.74 3.44 14.81
CA THR A 18 -13.23 2.46 13.86
C THR A 18 -11.75 2.16 14.13
N LEU A 19 -10.95 3.19 14.39
CA LEU A 19 -9.52 3.03 14.74
C LEU A 19 -9.34 2.23 16.04
N LYS A 20 -10.21 2.45 17.03
CA LYS A 20 -10.24 1.66 18.27
C LYS A 20 -10.58 0.19 18.02
N LEU A 21 -11.57 -0.10 17.16
CA LEU A 21 -11.88 -1.48 16.79
C LEU A 21 -10.70 -2.17 16.09
N ILE A 22 -9.97 -1.43 15.26
CA ILE A 22 -8.77 -1.94 14.57
C ILE A 22 -7.65 -2.25 15.58
N SER A 23 -7.35 -1.34 16.51
CA SER A 23 -6.29 -1.55 17.51
C SER A 23 -6.59 -2.70 18.46
N GLU A 24 -7.87 -2.92 18.77
CA GLU A 24 -8.34 -4.04 19.61
C GLU A 24 -8.56 -5.34 18.83
N ASN A 25 -8.30 -5.37 17.51
CA ASN A 25 -8.60 -6.50 16.62
C ASN A 25 -10.07 -6.98 16.67
N LYS A 26 -11.02 -6.06 16.80
CA LYS A 26 -12.47 -6.33 16.89
C LYS A 26 -13.25 -6.11 15.58
N ILE A 27 -12.55 -5.87 14.48
CA ILE A 27 -13.19 -5.84 13.15
C ILE A 27 -13.66 -7.25 12.78
N ALA A 28 -14.94 -7.40 12.45
CA ALA A 28 -15.57 -8.71 12.21
C ALA A 28 -14.90 -9.53 11.07
N LYS A 29 -14.32 -8.85 10.08
CA LYS A 29 -13.59 -9.50 8.98
C LYS A 29 -12.19 -10.02 9.36
N GLY A 30 -11.71 -9.72 10.56
CA GLY A 30 -10.42 -10.17 11.07
C GLY A 30 -9.35 -9.07 11.08
N ASN A 31 -8.08 -9.49 11.03
CA ASN A 31 -6.94 -8.60 11.20
C ASN A 31 -6.74 -7.68 9.98
N VAL A 32 -7.04 -6.39 10.15
CA VAL A 32 -6.99 -5.38 9.09
C VAL A 32 -5.56 -5.17 8.57
N PHE A 33 -4.59 -5.01 9.46
CA PHE A 33 -3.22 -4.66 9.07
C PHE A 33 -2.51 -5.82 8.36
N ALA A 34 -2.70 -7.05 8.84
CA ALA A 34 -2.16 -8.24 8.19
C ALA A 34 -2.75 -8.42 6.78
N THR A 35 -4.07 -8.25 6.65
CA THR A 35 -4.76 -8.40 5.36
C THR A 35 -4.32 -7.32 4.36
N ALA A 36 -4.27 -6.06 4.79
CA ALA A 36 -3.83 -4.94 3.94
C ALA A 36 -2.37 -5.10 3.48
N ARG A 37 -1.48 -5.59 4.35
CA ARG A 37 -0.08 -5.88 4.03
C ARG A 37 0.05 -6.94 2.93
N ILE A 38 -0.67 -8.05 3.08
CA ILE A 38 -0.69 -9.13 2.09
C ILE A 38 -1.25 -8.62 0.75
N ALA A 39 -2.34 -7.85 0.79
CA ALA A 39 -2.96 -7.30 -0.41
C ALA A 39 -2.03 -6.35 -1.15
N ALA A 40 -1.32 -5.46 -0.45
CA ALA A 40 -0.33 -4.57 -1.05
C ALA A 40 0.83 -5.33 -1.72
N VAL A 41 1.39 -6.35 -1.06
CA VAL A 41 2.48 -7.17 -1.63
C VAL A 41 2.01 -7.91 -2.88
N GLN A 42 0.81 -8.47 -2.88
CA GLN A 42 0.24 -9.11 -4.05
C GLN A 42 0.00 -8.10 -5.17
N ALA A 43 -0.59 -6.95 -4.86
CA ALA A 43 -0.91 -5.91 -5.82
C ALA A 43 0.32 -5.33 -6.52
N ALA A 44 1.40 -5.06 -5.78
CA ALA A 44 2.67 -4.61 -6.35
C ALA A 44 3.21 -5.61 -7.40
N LYS A 45 3.02 -6.92 -7.20
CA LYS A 45 3.41 -7.95 -8.17
C LYS A 45 2.44 -8.08 -9.36
N GLN A 46 1.23 -7.55 -9.25
CA GLN A 46 0.21 -7.57 -10.30
C GLN A 46 0.13 -6.24 -11.08
N THR A 47 0.98 -5.24 -10.78
CA THR A 47 0.91 -3.90 -11.38
C THR A 47 0.82 -3.90 -12.90
N SER A 48 1.63 -4.71 -13.59
CA SER A 48 1.60 -4.79 -15.06
C SER A 48 0.32 -5.41 -15.64
N LYS A 49 -0.46 -6.14 -14.84
CA LYS A 49 -1.79 -6.64 -15.25
C LYS A 49 -2.89 -5.59 -15.04
N LEU A 50 -2.65 -4.62 -14.16
CA LEU A 50 -3.62 -3.58 -13.81
C LEU A 50 -3.40 -2.31 -14.65
N ILE A 51 -2.15 -1.96 -14.95
CA ILE A 51 -1.79 -0.72 -15.64
C ILE A 51 -1.29 -1.08 -17.06
N PRO A 52 -2.06 -0.77 -18.13
CA PRO A 52 -1.85 -1.33 -19.46
C PRO A 52 -0.46 -1.16 -20.09
N LEU A 53 0.26 -0.09 -19.74
CA LEU A 53 1.58 0.23 -20.31
C LEU A 53 2.75 -0.02 -19.35
N CYS A 54 2.50 -0.62 -18.19
CA CYS A 54 3.56 -1.04 -17.29
C CYS A 54 4.23 -2.31 -17.79
N HIS A 55 5.56 -2.37 -17.67
CA HIS A 55 6.32 -3.58 -17.98
C HIS A 55 6.13 -4.60 -16.85
N GLY A 56 6.19 -5.89 -17.17
CA GLY A 56 6.31 -6.92 -16.13
C GLY A 56 7.67 -6.83 -15.45
N LEU A 57 7.70 -6.56 -14.15
CA LEU A 57 8.92 -6.47 -13.36
C LEU A 57 9.01 -7.59 -12.33
N ASN A 58 10.15 -8.28 -12.31
CA ASN A 58 10.49 -9.21 -11.23
C ASN A 58 10.96 -8.39 -10.02
N LEU A 59 10.06 -8.19 -9.06
CA LEU A 59 10.36 -7.47 -7.82
C LEU A 59 11.27 -8.31 -6.93
N SER A 60 12.39 -7.73 -6.51
CA SER A 60 13.31 -8.38 -5.56
C SER A 60 12.88 -8.15 -4.11
N HIS A 61 12.12 -7.09 -3.85
CA HIS A 61 11.62 -6.76 -2.52
C HIS A 61 10.36 -5.91 -2.60
N VAL A 62 9.39 -6.22 -1.73
CA VAL A 62 8.24 -5.38 -1.44
C VAL A 62 8.04 -5.39 0.07
N ASP A 63 8.01 -4.21 0.67
CA ASP A 63 7.73 -4.01 2.09
C ASP A 63 6.63 -2.95 2.27
N VAL A 64 5.85 -3.09 3.33
CA VAL A 64 4.64 -2.29 3.55
C VAL A 64 4.53 -1.94 5.02
N ASP A 65 4.75 -0.68 5.37
CA ASP A 65 4.51 -0.19 6.72
C ASP A 65 3.09 0.35 6.84
N LEU A 66 2.40 -0.02 7.92
CA LEU A 66 1.11 0.55 8.30
C LEU A 66 1.24 1.14 9.70
N SER A 67 0.83 2.38 9.89
CA SER A 67 0.79 3.05 11.19
C SER A 67 -0.62 3.53 11.50
N LEU A 68 -1.04 3.29 12.74
CA LEU A 68 -2.29 3.80 13.28
C LEU A 68 -2.04 5.21 13.84
N GLY A 69 -2.71 6.21 13.29
CA GLY A 69 -2.78 7.56 13.87
C GLY A 69 -4.10 7.80 14.61
N GLU A 70 -4.31 9.02 15.08
CA GLU A 70 -5.52 9.40 15.81
C GLU A 70 -6.78 9.50 14.92
N THR A 71 -6.59 9.87 13.65
CA THR A 71 -7.69 10.13 12.69
C THR A 71 -7.53 9.39 11.37
N ALA A 72 -6.42 8.67 11.17
CA ALA A 72 -6.13 7.98 9.93
C ALA A 72 -5.17 6.81 10.13
N ILE A 73 -5.19 5.88 9.18
CA ILE A 73 -4.12 4.91 8.99
C ILE A 73 -3.23 5.40 7.85
N GLU A 74 -1.93 5.46 8.08
CA GLU A 74 -0.95 5.71 7.02
C GLU A 74 -0.37 4.40 6.50
N VAL A 75 -0.17 4.34 5.19
CA VAL A 75 0.44 3.21 4.50
C VAL A 75 1.64 3.71 3.72
N LYS A 76 2.79 3.05 3.89
CA LYS A 76 4.01 3.29 3.11
C LYS A 76 4.43 1.99 2.45
N CYS A 77 4.57 1.97 1.13
CA CYS A 77 5.05 0.81 0.39
C CYS A 77 6.41 1.10 -0.22
N THR A 78 7.37 0.21 0.01
CA THR A 78 8.69 0.23 -0.59
C THR A 78 8.80 -0.92 -1.58
N ALA A 79 9.17 -0.64 -2.83
CA ALA A 79 9.41 -1.64 -3.86
C ALA A 79 10.83 -1.53 -4.41
N ARG A 80 11.47 -2.68 -4.69
CA ARG A 80 12.81 -2.74 -5.28
C ARG A 80 12.88 -3.78 -6.40
N THR A 81 13.74 -3.51 -7.38
CA THR A 81 14.07 -4.43 -8.47
C THR A 81 15.43 -4.09 -9.10
N ALA A 82 15.96 -4.98 -9.93
CA ALA A 82 17.07 -4.71 -10.84
C ALA A 82 16.53 -4.73 -12.28
N ALA A 83 16.34 -3.54 -12.88
CA ALA A 83 15.65 -3.41 -14.17
C ALA A 83 16.10 -2.19 -14.98
N GLN A 84 15.68 -2.12 -16.24
CA GLN A 84 15.91 -0.97 -17.12
C GLN A 84 14.95 0.19 -16.85
N THR A 85 13.77 -0.07 -16.28
CA THR A 85 12.77 0.95 -15.90
C THR A 85 12.65 1.10 -14.39
N GLY A 86 11.92 2.13 -13.93
CA GLY A 86 11.63 2.40 -12.52
C GLY A 86 10.66 1.39 -11.89
N VAL A 87 10.35 1.60 -10.61
CA VAL A 87 9.47 0.73 -9.81
C VAL A 87 8.44 1.52 -8.97
N GLU A 88 8.23 2.79 -9.35
CA GLU A 88 7.28 3.70 -8.70
C GLU A 88 5.83 3.21 -8.80
N MET A 89 5.48 2.58 -9.92
CA MET A 89 4.11 2.13 -10.16
C MET A 89 3.76 0.94 -9.26
N GLU A 90 4.70 0.06 -8.98
CA GLU A 90 4.51 -1.07 -8.07
C GLU A 90 4.33 -0.60 -6.63
N ALA A 91 5.12 0.41 -6.19
CA ALA A 91 4.95 1.02 -4.88
C ALA A 91 3.59 1.74 -4.75
N LEU A 92 3.20 2.54 -5.75
CA LEU A 92 1.91 3.26 -5.77
C LEU A 92 0.71 2.29 -5.82
N THR A 93 0.83 1.19 -6.57
CA THR A 93 -0.20 0.15 -6.64
C THR A 93 -0.33 -0.54 -5.29
N GLY A 94 0.79 -0.88 -4.65
CA GLY A 94 0.81 -1.48 -3.31
C GLY A 94 0.09 -0.60 -2.28
N VAL A 95 0.41 0.70 -2.23
CA VAL A 95 -0.29 1.67 -1.35
C VAL A 95 -1.79 1.71 -1.65
N SER A 96 -2.15 1.88 -2.92
CA SER A 96 -3.55 2.00 -3.34
C SER A 96 -4.39 0.81 -2.90
N VAL A 97 -3.88 -0.41 -3.13
CA VAL A 97 -4.61 -1.62 -2.80
C VAL A 97 -4.63 -1.91 -1.29
N ALA A 98 -3.57 -1.58 -0.54
CA ALA A 98 -3.65 -1.63 0.92
C ALA A 98 -4.77 -0.72 1.46
N LEU A 99 -4.87 0.52 0.97
CA LEU A 99 -5.90 1.47 1.41
C LEU A 99 -7.30 1.00 1.04
N LEU A 100 -7.49 0.49 -0.19
CA LEU A 100 -8.76 -0.14 -0.61
C LEU A 100 -9.10 -1.37 0.24
N THR A 101 -8.11 -2.14 0.66
CA THR A 101 -8.30 -3.31 1.52
C THR A 101 -8.73 -2.89 2.92
N ILE A 102 -8.12 -1.86 3.50
CA ILE A 102 -8.56 -1.29 4.79
C ILE A 102 -10.02 -0.82 4.69
N TYR A 103 -10.37 -0.13 3.59
CA TYR A 103 -11.74 0.28 3.33
C TYR A 103 -12.68 -0.94 3.30
N ASP A 104 -12.37 -1.97 2.51
CA ASP A 104 -13.21 -3.16 2.41
C ASP A 104 -13.40 -3.87 3.77
N MET A 105 -12.36 -3.90 4.58
CA MET A 105 -12.38 -4.50 5.92
C MET A 105 -13.26 -3.72 6.91
N CYS A 106 -13.37 -2.39 6.74
CA CYS A 106 -14.02 -1.51 7.71
C CYS A 106 -15.39 -0.97 7.25
N LYS A 107 -15.77 -1.10 5.97
CA LYS A 107 -16.97 -0.47 5.37
C LYS A 107 -18.32 -0.78 6.04
N ALA A 108 -18.38 -1.84 6.84
CA ALA A 108 -19.58 -2.20 7.59
C ALA A 108 -19.78 -1.31 8.83
N VAL A 109 -18.69 -0.86 9.45
CA VAL A 109 -18.70 -0.04 10.67
C VAL A 109 -18.37 1.42 10.39
N ASP A 110 -17.79 1.75 9.24
CA ASP A 110 -17.44 3.11 8.84
C ASP A 110 -17.76 3.33 7.36
N LYS A 111 -18.59 4.33 7.03
CA LYS A 111 -19.03 4.60 5.65
C LYS A 111 -18.49 5.92 5.12
N GLU A 112 -17.85 6.72 5.97
CA GLU A 112 -17.38 8.08 5.65
C GLU A 112 -15.86 8.12 5.44
N MET A 113 -15.21 6.95 5.40
CA MET A 113 -13.77 6.85 5.18
C MET A 113 -13.35 7.53 3.87
N GLU A 114 -12.21 8.20 3.90
CA GLU A 114 -11.65 8.89 2.74
C GLU A 114 -10.20 8.48 2.51
N ILE A 115 -9.90 8.02 1.29
CA ILE A 115 -8.53 7.71 0.86
C ILE A 115 -7.91 8.98 0.27
N THR A 116 -6.80 9.43 0.84
CA THR A 116 -6.12 10.67 0.42
C THR A 116 -4.60 10.52 0.36
N GLY A 117 -3.96 11.46 -0.32
CA GLY A 117 -2.51 11.67 -0.22
C GLY A 117 -1.64 10.56 -0.79
N ILE A 118 -2.18 9.70 -1.67
CA ILE A 118 -1.39 8.70 -2.41
C ILE A 118 -0.37 9.42 -3.29
N ARG A 119 0.92 9.25 -2.98
CA ARG A 119 2.02 9.93 -3.66
C ARG A 119 3.33 9.16 -3.56
N LEU A 120 4.23 9.45 -4.48
CA LEU A 120 5.61 8.97 -4.42
C LEU A 120 6.41 9.83 -3.43
N LEU A 121 7.07 9.20 -2.47
CA LEU A 121 7.96 9.87 -1.50
C LEU A 121 9.40 9.90 -1.97
N LYS A 122 9.87 8.81 -2.60
CA LYS A 122 11.26 8.66 -3.02
C LYS A 122 11.36 7.75 -4.23
N LYS A 123 12.29 8.07 -5.13
CA LYS A 123 12.72 7.23 -6.23
C LYS A 123 14.24 7.22 -6.30
N THR A 124 14.85 6.06 -6.46
CA THR A 124 16.30 5.92 -6.51
C THR A 124 16.71 4.96 -7.62
N LYS A 125 17.77 5.34 -8.34
CA LYS A 125 18.51 4.51 -9.30
C LYS A 125 19.94 4.43 -8.80
N ARG A 126 20.51 3.23 -8.72
CA ARG A 126 21.94 3.01 -8.49
C ARG A 126 22.47 2.07 -9.55
N ASP A 127 23.64 2.39 -10.10
CA ASP A 127 24.31 1.49 -11.02
C ASP A 127 24.74 0.23 -10.26
N LEU A 128 24.69 -0.91 -10.96
CA LEU A 128 25.05 -2.23 -10.45
C LEU A 128 26.46 -2.58 -10.88
#